data_AF-A0A7S1K741-F1
#
_entry.id   AF-A0A7S1K741-F1
#
_cell.length_a   1.000
_cell.length_b   1.000
_cell.length_c   1.000
_cell.angle_alpha   90.00
_cell.angle_beta   90.00
_cell.angle_gamma   90.00
#
_symmetry.space_group_name_H-M   'P 1'
#
loop_
_entity.id
_entity.type
_entity.pdbx_description
1 polymer ?
#
loop_
_entity_poly.entity_id
_entity_poly.type
_entity_poly.pdbx_seq_one_letter_code
_entity_poly.pdbx_strand_id
1 'polypeptide(L)'
;RIKDIFQAESLLGYDTEYRPSLTPSAKSPTSLVQLSSGSVCVLWHIKELGGIPPTLLDILQDPGKHKVSQGATTEMTVLKSEFQVVPRGFIDLHHIALSLKCSARSLQALAGMFLGRQLRKDLQMSDWEQVPL
;
A
#
# COMPACT_ATOMS: atom_id res chain seq x y z
N ARG A 1 0.72 -17.60 12.53
CA ARG A 1 1.16 -17.62 11.10
C ARG A 1 0.73 -16.29 10.47
N ILE A 2 1.33 -15.82 9.36
CA ILE A 2 0.98 -14.51 8.74
C ILE A 2 -0.53 -14.34 8.53
N LYS A 3 -1.22 -15.41 8.14
CA LYS A 3 -2.69 -15.44 7.96
C LYS A 3 -3.49 -15.03 9.21
N ASP A 4 -2.94 -15.23 10.41
CA ASP A 4 -3.64 -14.97 11.66
C ASP A 4 -3.46 -13.50 12.09
N ILE A 5 -2.45 -12.79 11.58
CA ILE A 5 -2.11 -11.40 11.95
C ILE A 5 -3.28 -10.46 11.67
N PHE A 6 -3.93 -10.63 10.51
CA PHE A 6 -4.99 -9.74 10.06
C PHE A 6 -6.38 -10.35 10.19
N GLN A 7 -6.53 -11.52 10.83
CA GLN A 7 -7.80 -12.26 10.80
C GLN A 7 -8.94 -11.47 11.45
N ALA A 8 -8.70 -10.83 12.60
CA ALA A 8 -9.68 -10.02 13.32
C ALA A 8 -9.80 -8.57 12.81
N GLU A 9 -8.90 -8.15 11.93
CA GLU A 9 -8.80 -6.76 11.47
C GLU A 9 -9.78 -6.50 10.31
N SER A 10 -10.65 -5.51 10.44
CA SER A 10 -11.56 -5.10 9.35
C SER A 10 -11.05 -3.89 8.58
N LEU A 11 -10.03 -3.20 9.09
CA LEU A 11 -9.44 -1.99 8.52
C LEU A 11 -7.93 -2.13 8.51
N LEU A 12 -7.32 -1.98 7.33
CA LEU A 12 -5.91 -2.19 7.09
C LEU A 12 -5.33 -1.00 6.32
N GLY A 13 -4.17 -0.51 6.71
CA GLY A 13 -3.36 0.39 5.88
C GLY A 13 -2.70 -0.39 4.76
N TYR A 14 -2.68 0.18 3.55
CA TYR A 14 -2.12 -0.45 2.35
C TYR A 14 -1.28 0.56 1.57
N ASP A 15 -0.09 0.15 1.14
CA ASP A 15 0.78 0.92 0.24
C ASP A 15 1.68 -0.01 -0.61
N THR A 16 2.20 0.49 -1.72
CA THR A 16 3.15 -0.25 -2.58
C THR A 16 4.40 0.55 -2.89
N GLU A 17 5.51 -0.16 -3.06
CA GLU A 17 6.79 0.45 -3.46
C GLU A 17 7.38 -0.28 -4.66
N TYR A 18 8.08 0.47 -5.50
CA TYR A 18 8.69 0.01 -6.74
C TYR A 18 10.05 0.69 -6.91
N ARG A 19 11.00 0.00 -7.56
CA ARG A 19 12.29 0.60 -7.89
C ARG A 19 12.11 1.86 -8.75
N PRO A 20 12.64 3.03 -8.37
CA PRO A 20 12.54 4.22 -9.20
C PRO A 20 13.20 4.01 -10.56
N SER A 21 12.51 4.37 -11.64
CA SER A 21 13.09 4.37 -12.99
C SER A 21 13.67 5.75 -13.29
N LEU A 22 14.91 5.77 -13.79
CA LEU A 22 15.58 6.99 -14.27
C LEU A 22 15.13 7.36 -15.70
N THR A 23 14.42 6.47 -16.40
CA THR A 23 13.93 6.70 -17.75
C THR A 23 12.41 6.87 -17.76
N PRO A 24 11.86 7.88 -18.45
CA PRO A 24 10.41 8.16 -18.45
C PRO A 24 9.53 7.06 -19.06
N SER A 25 10.10 6.08 -19.77
CA SER A 25 9.38 5.18 -20.67
C SER A 25 8.89 3.87 -20.05
N ALA A 26 9.26 3.55 -18.80
CA ALA A 26 8.72 2.37 -18.11
C ALA A 26 8.65 2.60 -16.59
N LYS A 27 7.46 2.40 -16.02
CA LYS A 27 7.32 2.22 -14.57
C LYS A 27 7.86 0.83 -14.22
N SER A 28 8.68 0.76 -13.18
CA SER A 28 9.11 -0.53 -12.62
C SER A 28 7.91 -1.26 -12.02
N PRO A 29 7.89 -2.61 -12.09
CA PRO A 29 6.85 -3.40 -11.45
C PRO A 29 6.89 -3.25 -9.92
N THR A 30 5.77 -3.54 -9.28
CA THR A 30 5.65 -3.51 -7.82
C THR A 30 6.67 -4.46 -7.18
N SER A 31 7.50 -3.94 -6.29
CA SER A 31 8.56 -4.68 -5.60
C SER A 31 8.14 -5.08 -4.18
N LEU A 32 7.40 -4.21 -3.50
CA LEU A 32 6.90 -4.41 -2.15
C LEU A 32 5.42 -4.08 -2.04
N VAL A 33 4.72 -4.87 -1.23
CA VAL A 33 3.42 -4.51 -0.66
C VAL A 33 3.59 -4.32 0.84
N GLN A 34 3.03 -3.24 1.37
CA GLN A 34 2.96 -2.94 2.78
C GLN A 34 1.52 -3.08 3.25
N LEU A 35 1.31 -3.79 4.36
CA LEU A 35 0.00 -3.91 4.99
C LEU A 35 0.14 -3.74 6.50
N SER A 36 -0.68 -2.85 7.06
CA SER A 36 -0.63 -2.56 8.50
C SER A 36 -1.99 -2.70 9.17
N SER A 37 -2.02 -3.29 10.35
CA SER A 37 -3.10 -3.15 11.32
C SER A 37 -2.79 -2.00 12.30
N GLY A 38 -3.60 -1.84 13.35
CA GLY A 38 -3.29 -0.90 14.43
C GLY A 38 -2.04 -1.24 15.25
N SER A 39 -1.51 -2.47 15.15
CA SER A 39 -0.42 -2.96 16.00
C SER A 39 0.78 -3.54 15.25
N VAL A 40 0.59 -3.97 14.00
CA VAL A 40 1.61 -4.66 13.21
C VAL A 40 1.65 -4.10 11.80
N CYS A 41 2.85 -3.93 11.26
CA CYS A 41 3.10 -3.70 9.83
C CYS A 41 3.87 -4.89 9.27
N VAL A 42 3.41 -5.42 8.14
CA VAL A 42 4.05 -6.52 7.42
C VAL A 42 4.47 -6.03 6.04
N LEU A 43 5.66 -6.45 5.61
CA LEU A 43 6.22 -6.19 4.29
C LEU A 43 6.25 -7.51 3.50
N TRP A 44 5.65 -7.52 2.31
CA TRP A 44 5.76 -8.63 1.37
C TRP A 44 6.65 -8.20 0.23
N HIS A 45 7.83 -8.83 0.13
CA HIS A 45 8.75 -8.62 -0.99
C HIS A 45 8.24 -9.40 -2.20
N ILE A 46 7.31 -8.79 -2.93
CA ILE A 46 6.56 -9.42 -4.03
C ILE A 46 7.49 -9.95 -5.11
N LYS A 47 8.58 -9.22 -5.39
CA LYS A 47 9.60 -9.65 -6.35
C LYS A 47 10.27 -10.95 -5.93
N GLU A 48 10.73 -11.05 -4.69
CA GLU A 48 11.40 -12.24 -4.15
C GLU A 48 10.43 -13.42 -3.96
N LEU A 49 9.16 -13.13 -3.63
CA LEU A 49 8.11 -14.13 -3.55
C LEU A 49 7.65 -14.64 -4.92
N GLY A 50 8.09 -14.02 -6.02
CA GLY A 50 7.66 -14.36 -7.38
C GLY A 50 6.21 -13.97 -7.68
N GLY A 51 5.60 -13.08 -6.89
CA GLY A 51 4.22 -12.63 -7.05
C GLY A 51 3.46 -12.50 -5.74
N ILE A 52 2.15 -12.27 -5.85
CA ILE A 52 1.25 -12.14 -4.68
C ILE A 52 0.97 -13.55 -4.11
N PRO A 53 1.35 -13.83 -2.85
CA PRO A 53 1.07 -15.12 -2.24
C PRO A 53 -0.42 -15.27 -1.91
N PRO A 54 -0.95 -16.51 -1.79
CA PRO A 54 -2.38 -16.76 -1.56
C PRO A 54 -2.96 -16.01 -0.36
N THR A 55 -2.22 -15.92 0.76
CA THR A 55 -2.68 -15.20 1.95
C THR A 55 -2.90 -13.71 1.71
N LEU A 56 -2.04 -13.07 0.91
CA LEU A 56 -2.23 -11.65 0.56
C LEU A 56 -3.37 -11.49 -0.45
N LEU A 57 -3.46 -12.41 -1.42
CA LEU A 57 -4.54 -12.43 -2.41
C LEU A 57 -5.93 -12.50 -1.76
N ASP A 58 -6.11 -13.37 -0.76
CA ASP A 58 -7.36 -13.50 -0.01
C ASP A 58 -7.76 -12.17 0.65
N ILE A 59 -6.82 -11.47 1.28
CA ILE A 59 -7.07 -10.18 1.93
C ILE A 59 -7.43 -9.10 0.90
N LEU A 60 -6.73 -9.05 -0.24
CA LEU A 60 -6.96 -8.04 -1.28
C LEU A 60 -8.33 -8.18 -1.93
N GLN A 61 -8.85 -9.40 -2.07
CA GLN A 61 -10.13 -9.69 -2.70
C GLN A 61 -11.32 -9.71 -1.72
N ASP A 62 -11.08 -9.74 -0.42
CA ASP A 62 -12.13 -9.74 0.60
C ASP A 62 -12.76 -8.32 0.76
N PRO A 63 -14.07 -8.14 0.48
CA PRO A 63 -14.75 -6.86 0.69
C PRO A 63 -14.95 -6.49 2.16
N GLY A 64 -14.90 -7.45 3.10
CA GLY A 64 -14.98 -7.21 4.54
C GLY A 64 -13.67 -6.72 5.16
N LYS A 65 -12.56 -6.81 4.41
CA LYS A 65 -11.25 -6.24 4.75
C LYS A 65 -11.09 -4.93 4.01
N HIS A 66 -11.17 -3.80 4.72
CA HIS A 66 -10.97 -2.50 4.10
C HIS A 66 -9.49 -2.19 3.96
N LYS A 67 -9.05 -1.80 2.76
CA LYS A 67 -7.67 -1.41 2.46
C LYS A 67 -7.62 0.10 2.27
N VAL A 68 -7.18 0.80 3.30
CA VAL A 68 -7.02 2.26 3.31
C VAL A 68 -5.68 2.60 2.66
N SER A 69 -5.73 3.33 1.55
CA SER A 69 -4.52 3.80 0.88
C SER A 69 -4.65 5.25 0.46
N GLN A 70 -3.51 5.88 0.16
CA GLN A 70 -3.48 7.23 -0.41
C GLN A 70 -3.38 7.12 -1.94
N GLY A 71 -4.51 7.21 -2.64
CA GLY A 71 -4.56 6.96 -4.10
C GLY A 71 -5.01 5.54 -4.44
N ALA A 72 -6.10 5.09 -3.82
CA ALA A 72 -6.63 3.74 -3.94
C ALA A 72 -6.94 3.32 -5.37
N THR A 73 -7.42 4.24 -6.21
CA THR A 73 -7.70 3.96 -7.62
C THR A 73 -6.44 3.51 -8.37
N THR A 74 -5.30 4.12 -8.08
CA THR A 74 -4.01 3.75 -8.69
C THR A 74 -3.57 2.37 -8.21
N GLU A 75 -3.61 2.12 -6.91
CA GLU A 75 -3.29 0.81 -6.32
C GLU A 75 -4.12 -0.32 -6.92
N MET A 76 -5.44 -0.13 -7.01
CA MET A 76 -6.34 -1.12 -7.61
C MET A 76 -6.02 -1.37 -9.09
N THR A 77 -5.65 -0.34 -9.83
CA THR A 77 -5.28 -0.46 -11.25
C THR A 77 -4.01 -1.29 -11.40
N VAL A 78 -2.99 -1.01 -10.60
CA VAL A 78 -1.70 -1.74 -10.58
C VAL A 78 -1.93 -3.22 -10.22
N LEU A 79 -2.69 -3.48 -9.14
CA LEU A 79 -3.03 -4.85 -8.72
C LEU A 79 -3.70 -5.66 -9.83
N LYS A 80 -4.61 -5.02 -10.58
CA LYS A 80 -5.30 -5.66 -11.70
C LYS A 80 -4.37 -5.89 -12.88
N SER A 81 -3.56 -4.91 -13.25
CA SER A 81 -2.71 -5.00 -14.45
C SER A 81 -1.48 -5.88 -14.27
N GLU A 82 -0.83 -5.83 -13.10
CA GLU A 82 0.42 -6.56 -12.84
C GLU A 82 0.16 -7.97 -12.33
N PHE A 83 -0.89 -8.17 -11.52
CA PHE A 83 -1.10 -9.41 -10.78
C PHE A 83 -2.45 -10.08 -11.06
N GLN A 84 -3.28 -9.52 -11.96
CA GLN A 84 -4.61 -10.03 -12.28
C GLN A 84 -5.54 -10.16 -11.05
N VAL A 85 -5.29 -9.36 -10.02
CA VAL A 85 -6.11 -9.33 -8.81
C VAL A 85 -7.39 -8.53 -9.07
N VAL A 86 -8.51 -8.97 -8.50
CA VAL A 86 -9.76 -8.20 -8.47
C VAL A 86 -9.92 -7.59 -7.08
N PRO A 87 -9.29 -6.44 -6.79
CA PRO A 87 -9.30 -5.85 -5.45
C PRO A 87 -10.71 -5.41 -5.06
N ARG A 88 -11.04 -5.57 -3.77
CA ARG A 88 -12.31 -5.11 -3.17
C ARG A 88 -12.04 -4.33 -1.89
N GLY A 89 -12.98 -3.54 -1.40
CA GLY A 89 -12.88 -2.89 -0.08
C GLY A 89 -11.79 -1.80 0.03
N PHE A 90 -11.27 -1.26 -1.07
CA PHE A 90 -10.32 -0.16 -1.02
C PHE A 90 -10.99 1.16 -0.63
N ILE A 91 -10.33 1.93 0.24
CA ILE A 91 -10.76 3.24 0.72
C ILE A 91 -9.64 4.24 0.43
N ASP A 92 -9.98 5.36 -0.21
CA ASP A 92 -9.00 6.41 -0.55
C ASP A 92 -8.97 7.51 0.52
N LEU A 93 -7.82 7.66 1.20
CA LEU A 93 -7.57 8.75 2.13
C LEU A 93 -7.68 10.13 1.47
N HIS A 94 -7.36 10.25 0.18
CA HIS A 94 -7.49 11.53 -0.54
C HIS A 94 -8.95 12.02 -0.55
N HIS A 95 -9.90 11.12 -0.81
CA HIS A 95 -11.32 11.46 -0.85
C HIS A 95 -11.89 11.74 0.54
N ILE A 96 -11.39 11.05 1.57
CA ILE A 96 -11.73 11.36 2.96
C ILE A 96 -11.21 12.75 3.34
N ALA A 97 -9.95 13.06 3.04
CA ALA A 97 -9.36 14.36 3.31
C ALA A 97 -10.09 15.51 2.60
N LEU A 98 -10.56 15.28 1.36
CA LEU A 98 -11.43 16.20 0.64
C LEU A 98 -12.74 16.45 1.39
N SER A 99 -13.42 15.38 1.82
CA SER A 99 -14.69 15.48 2.55
C SER A 99 -14.55 16.21 3.88
N LEU A 100 -13.40 16.05 4.55
CA LEU A 100 -13.05 16.75 5.78
C LEU A 100 -12.55 18.18 5.56
N LYS A 101 -12.50 18.66 4.32
CA LYS A 101 -12.01 20.01 3.93
C LYS A 101 -10.59 20.28 4.44
N CYS A 102 -9.73 19.25 4.44
CA CYS A 102 -8.32 19.40 4.78
C CYS A 102 -7.63 20.38 3.82
N SER A 103 -6.85 21.32 4.37
CA SER A 103 -6.11 22.32 3.60
C SER A 103 -5.05 21.69 2.68
N ALA A 104 -4.45 20.58 3.11
CA ALA A 104 -3.53 19.77 2.33
C ALA A 104 -3.90 18.28 2.42
N ARG A 105 -3.65 17.54 1.34
CA ARG A 105 -4.21 16.19 1.13
C ARG A 105 -3.17 15.12 0.78
N SER A 106 -1.89 15.45 0.84
CA SER A 106 -0.82 14.45 0.68
C SER A 106 -0.70 13.59 1.93
N LEU A 107 -0.21 12.36 1.81
CA LEU A 107 -0.01 11.49 2.97
C LEU A 107 0.84 12.16 4.06
N GLN A 108 1.89 12.89 3.66
CA GLN A 108 2.69 13.73 4.56
C GLN A 108 1.87 14.78 5.31
N ALA A 109 0.98 15.49 4.62
CA ALA A 109 0.14 16.50 5.26
C ALA A 109 -0.84 15.86 6.25
N LEU A 110 -1.46 14.74 5.87
CA LEU A 110 -2.38 14.00 6.73
C LEU A 110 -1.65 13.46 7.98
N ALA A 111 -0.46 12.89 7.82
CA ALA A 111 0.36 12.45 8.95
C ALA A 111 0.72 13.62 9.90
N GLY A 112 1.02 14.80 9.35
CA GLY A 112 1.28 16.00 10.15
C GLY A 112 0.05 16.46 10.93
N MET A 113 -1.11 16.55 10.27
CA MET A 113 -2.35 17.05 10.88
C MET A 113 -2.92 16.09 11.93
N PHE A 114 -2.95 14.79 11.65
CA PHE A 114 -3.65 13.81 12.50
C PHE A 114 -2.74 13.09 13.48
N LEU A 115 -1.46 12.92 13.16
CA LEU A 115 -0.51 12.17 14.00
C LEU A 115 0.59 13.06 14.61
N GLY A 116 0.70 14.33 14.19
CA GLY A 116 1.81 15.19 14.58
C GLY A 116 3.16 14.68 14.11
N ARG A 117 3.21 13.92 13.00
CA ARG A 117 4.42 13.26 12.49
C ARG A 117 4.84 13.81 11.14
N GLN A 118 6.15 13.94 10.96
CA GLN A 118 6.77 14.16 9.65
C GLN A 118 7.22 12.82 9.07
N LEU A 119 6.88 12.54 7.81
CA LEU A 119 7.31 11.31 7.14
C LEU A 119 8.71 11.52 6.57
N ARG A 120 9.53 10.48 6.72
CA ARG A 120 10.85 10.36 6.11
C ARG A 120 10.67 10.12 4.62
N LYS A 121 11.24 10.99 3.77
CA LYS A 121 11.13 10.90 2.30
C LYS A 121 12.42 10.42 1.62
N ASP A 122 13.49 10.29 2.39
CA ASP A 122 14.79 9.78 1.96
C ASP A 122 14.70 8.39 1.34
N LEU A 123 13.75 7.57 1.79
CA LEU A 123 13.61 6.19 1.33
C LEU A 123 12.75 6.02 0.08
N GLN A 124 11.98 7.03 -0.34
CA GLN A 124 11.06 6.92 -1.48
C GLN A 124 11.79 6.59 -2.80
N MET A 125 13.05 7.01 -2.91
CA MET A 125 13.89 6.80 -4.09
C MET A 125 14.88 5.63 -3.93
N SER A 126 14.64 4.73 -2.98
CA SER A 126 15.51 3.57 -2.73
C SER A 126 15.32 2.46 -3.75
N ASP A 127 16.31 1.57 -3.84
CA ASP A 127 16.14 0.33 -4.61
C ASP A 127 15.32 -0.69 -3.81
N TRP A 128 14.00 -0.65 -3.98
CA TRP A 128 13.08 -1.57 -3.30
C TRP A 128 13.15 -3.02 -3.80
N GLU A 129 14.01 -3.32 -4.76
CA GLU A 129 14.29 -4.70 -5.22
C GLU A 129 15.48 -5.34 -4.48
N GLN A 130 16.22 -4.58 -3.66
CA GLN A 130 17.44 -5.07 -2.99
C GLN A 130 17.15 -6.21 -2.00
N VAL A 131 18.13 -7.12 -1.84
CA VAL A 131 18.11 -8.23 -0.88
C VAL A 131 19.46 -8.30 -0.14
N PRO A 132 19.49 -8.28 1.21
CA PRO A 132 18.36 -8.04 2.11
C PRO A 132 17.80 -6.62 1.95
N LEU A 133 16.52 -6.45 2.33
CA LEU A 133 15.81 -5.17 2.25
C LEU A 133 16.46 -4.06 3.08
#